data_AF-A0AAJ2X2Z8-F1
#
_entry.id   AF-A0AAJ2X2Z8-F1
#
_cell.length_a   1.000
_cell.length_b   1.000
_cell.length_c   1.000
_cell.angle_alpha   90.00
_cell.angle_beta   90.00
_cell.angle_gamma   90.00
#
_symmetry.space_group_name_H-M   'P 1'
#
loop_
_entity.id
_entity.type
_entity.pdbx_description
1 polymer ?
#
loop_
_entity_poly.entity_id
_entity_poly.type
_entity_poly.pdbx_seq_one_letter_code
_entity_poly.pdbx_strand_id
1 'polypeptide(L)'
;MHTLFSARRLLALAVLVCASAQANDSSFGDDNGTIRLLHQPDISMDKEVLFLSEERVQVDYVFTNNSERDLSVPVAFPMPPMYFGMADHSELTDFKLWADGKPIATTRKLVVLLDDGSNISKVFSATGWTQDDVAAFTESGTPPKGRKPLPARWVDADAQPRFTLNEYFVWQQAFPARRSVQIRHAYAPSLSTGVPQPSTYLLESYAKDTCIEPATKSSMQRREGQSGLAWANLRYVLTTGKNWNGPIKDFQLTIRKQAASDILSLCFDGELKKIDPLTFQFKQANFVPMRDLNILFVRAPD
;
A
#
# COMPACT_ATOMS: atom_id res chain seq x y z
N MET A 1 44.54 9.35 -51.45
CA MET A 1 43.28 8.68 -51.86
C MET A 1 43.18 7.43 -50.99
N HIS A 2 42.21 7.13 -50.12
CA HIS A 2 40.80 7.52 -49.90
C HIS A 2 40.50 7.37 -48.37
N THR A 3 40.02 8.39 -47.64
CA THR A 3 38.62 8.78 -47.29
C THR A 3 37.75 7.79 -46.48
N LEU A 4 37.28 8.31 -45.32
CA LEU A 4 36.33 7.81 -44.30
C LEU A 4 34.92 7.44 -44.83
N PHE A 5 34.13 6.64 -44.08
CA PHE A 5 32.69 6.93 -43.81
C PHE A 5 32.11 6.10 -42.63
N SER A 6 31.13 6.70 -41.94
CA SER A 6 30.42 6.30 -40.71
C SER A 6 29.02 5.73 -41.02
N ALA A 7 28.42 4.89 -40.15
CA ALA A 7 26.98 4.62 -40.17
C ALA A 7 26.39 4.25 -38.79
N ARG A 8 25.15 4.74 -38.56
CA ARG A 8 24.40 4.89 -37.29
C ARG A 8 23.56 3.66 -36.88
N ARG A 9 23.26 3.56 -35.57
CA ARG A 9 22.28 2.66 -34.92
C ARG A 9 20.84 3.17 -35.07
N LEU A 10 19.84 2.27 -35.05
CA LEU A 10 18.46 2.52 -34.58
C LEU A 10 17.70 1.21 -34.33
N LEU A 11 17.14 1.03 -33.13
CA LEU A 11 16.09 0.05 -32.82
C LEU A 11 15.07 0.73 -31.89
N ALA A 12 13.78 0.65 -32.23
CA ALA A 12 12.66 1.24 -31.51
C ALA A 12 11.88 0.16 -30.72
N LEU A 13 11.33 0.52 -29.55
CA LEU A 13 10.44 -0.35 -28.77
C LEU A 13 9.15 0.41 -28.40
N ALA A 14 8.00 -0.22 -28.64
CA ALA A 14 6.67 0.26 -28.25
C ALA A 14 6.26 -0.31 -26.88
N VAL A 15 5.58 0.53 -26.10
CA VAL A 15 5.04 0.26 -24.76
C VAL A 15 3.56 -0.10 -24.87
N LEU A 16 3.11 -1.08 -24.07
CA LEU A 16 1.70 -1.25 -23.72
C LEU A 16 1.55 -1.33 -22.19
N VAL A 17 0.63 -0.51 -21.69
CA VAL A 17 0.31 -0.24 -20.29
C VAL A 17 -0.96 -1.01 -19.90
N CYS A 18 -1.03 -1.52 -18.67
CA CYS A 18 -2.29 -1.71 -17.94
C CYS A 18 -2.09 -1.38 -16.44
N ALA A 19 -3.19 -0.96 -15.81
CA ALA A 19 -3.25 -0.10 -14.62
C ALA A 19 -3.57 -0.84 -13.29
N SER A 20 -2.78 -0.49 -12.26
CA SER A 20 -3.01 0.04 -10.88
C SER A 20 -4.24 -0.20 -9.97
N ALA A 21 -3.97 -0.48 -8.67
CA ALA A 21 -4.21 0.36 -7.44
C ALA A 21 -3.43 -0.14 -6.17
N GLN A 22 -2.78 0.66 -5.29
CA GLN A 22 -1.50 1.46 -5.38
C GLN A 22 -1.04 2.07 -3.98
N ALA A 23 0.27 2.29 -3.62
CA ALA A 23 0.79 3.09 -2.43
C ALA A 23 2.27 3.43 -2.52
N ASN A 24 2.49 4.42 -3.32
CA ASN A 24 3.57 5.35 -3.16
C ASN A 24 2.87 6.64 -3.54
N ASP A 25 3.39 7.75 -3.05
CA ASP A 25 2.78 9.03 -3.38
C ASP A 25 2.75 9.13 -4.90
N SER A 26 1.64 9.59 -5.45
CA SER A 26 1.55 9.79 -6.88
C SER A 26 0.68 10.99 -7.11
N SER A 27 0.98 11.76 -8.14
CA SER A 27 0.05 12.81 -8.51
C SER A 27 -1.30 12.22 -8.87
N PHE A 28 -2.38 12.98 -8.75
CA PHE A 28 -3.70 12.47 -9.11
C PHE A 28 -4.61 13.51 -9.76
N GLY A 29 -5.59 13.03 -10.52
CA GLY A 29 -6.72 13.82 -11.00
C GLY A 29 -8.04 13.24 -10.47
N ASP A 30 -9.05 14.10 -10.35
CA ASP A 30 -10.42 13.68 -10.03
C ASP A 30 -11.15 13.34 -11.34
N ASP A 31 -11.63 12.11 -11.46
CA ASP A 31 -12.43 11.64 -12.59
C ASP A 31 -13.78 11.14 -12.06
N ASN A 32 -14.82 11.97 -12.17
CA ASN A 32 -16.16 11.69 -11.66
C ASN A 32 -16.20 11.23 -10.18
N GLY A 33 -15.34 11.78 -9.32
CA GLY A 33 -15.25 11.42 -7.91
C GLY A 33 -14.36 10.20 -7.63
N THR A 34 -13.62 9.67 -8.62
CA THR A 34 -12.52 8.71 -8.40
C THR A 34 -11.16 9.42 -8.38
N ILE A 35 -10.19 8.85 -7.66
CA ILE A 35 -8.79 9.28 -7.71
C ILE A 35 -8.08 8.47 -8.79
N ARG A 36 -7.65 9.16 -9.85
CA ARG A 36 -6.78 8.57 -10.87
C ARG A 36 -5.37 9.03 -10.65
N LEU A 37 -4.46 8.11 -10.37
CA LEU A 37 -3.03 8.43 -10.27
C LEU A 37 -2.48 8.77 -11.65
N LEU A 38 -1.82 9.92 -11.75
CA LEU A 38 -1.29 10.50 -12.97
C LEU A 38 0.23 10.34 -12.99
N HIS A 39 0.75 10.10 -14.19
CA HIS A 39 2.18 10.09 -14.42
C HIS A 39 2.74 11.52 -14.41
N GLN A 40 3.87 11.73 -13.73
CA GLN A 40 4.58 13.02 -13.66
C GLN A 40 5.93 12.93 -14.37
N PRO A 41 6.00 13.28 -15.67
CA PRO A 41 7.23 13.14 -16.44
C PRO A 41 8.33 14.15 -16.01
N ASP A 42 7.94 15.26 -15.38
CA ASP A 42 8.88 16.29 -14.94
C ASP A 42 9.50 15.99 -13.56
N ILE A 43 8.90 15.11 -12.76
CA ILE A 43 9.29 14.88 -11.36
C ILE A 43 9.83 13.47 -11.18
N SER A 44 11.07 13.33 -10.73
CA SER A 44 11.69 12.04 -10.38
C SER A 44 11.62 11.78 -8.88
N MET A 45 11.50 10.51 -8.48
CA MET A 45 11.71 10.08 -7.10
C MET A 45 13.19 9.69 -6.94
N ASP A 46 13.95 10.55 -6.28
CA ASP A 46 15.39 10.38 -6.10
C ASP A 46 15.70 9.47 -4.91
N LYS A 47 14.84 9.45 -3.89
CA LYS A 47 15.02 8.60 -2.73
C LYS A 47 13.69 8.19 -2.11
N GLU A 48 13.64 6.97 -1.60
CA GLU A 48 12.59 6.49 -0.70
C GLU A 48 13.24 5.67 0.42
N VAL A 49 13.00 6.08 1.67
CA VAL A 49 13.37 5.31 2.87
C VAL A 49 12.09 4.91 3.58
N LEU A 50 11.73 3.65 3.40
CA LEU A 50 10.51 3.04 3.91
C LEU A 50 10.83 2.22 5.17
N PHE A 51 10.18 2.56 6.27
CA PHE A 51 10.19 1.80 7.52
C PHE A 51 8.79 1.24 7.79
N LEU A 52 8.71 -0.07 8.01
CA LEU A 52 7.49 -0.80 8.31
C LEU A 52 7.63 -1.57 9.62
N SER A 53 6.68 -1.36 10.53
CA SER A 53 6.40 -2.24 11.67
C SER A 53 4.88 -2.26 11.91
N GLU A 54 4.41 -3.18 12.74
CA GLU A 54 3.00 -3.23 13.16
C GLU A 54 2.55 -1.96 13.90
N GLU A 55 3.46 -1.24 14.54
CA GLU A 55 3.13 -0.03 15.30
C GLU A 55 3.24 1.25 14.46
N ARG A 56 4.05 1.23 13.40
CA ARG A 56 4.50 2.46 12.75
C ARG A 56 4.94 2.24 11.31
N VAL A 57 4.40 3.05 10.41
CA VAL A 57 4.92 3.19 9.04
C VAL A 57 5.47 4.58 8.82
N GLN A 58 6.76 4.68 8.53
CA GLN A 58 7.40 5.95 8.18
C GLN A 58 7.98 5.86 6.78
N VAL A 59 7.79 6.92 6.00
CA VAL A 59 8.37 7.01 4.66
C VAL A 59 8.99 8.38 4.49
N ASP A 60 10.25 8.41 4.06
CA ASP A 60 10.97 9.63 3.73
C ASP A 60 11.31 9.61 2.23
N TYR A 61 10.78 10.57 1.49
CA TYR A 61 11.01 10.74 0.06
C TYR A 61 11.89 11.95 -0.23
N VAL A 62 12.66 11.86 -1.32
CA VAL A 62 13.23 13.02 -2.00
C VAL A 62 12.72 13.01 -3.44
N PHE A 63 12.02 14.06 -3.83
CA PHE A 63 11.54 14.26 -5.19
C PHE A 63 12.28 15.43 -5.84
N THR A 64 12.55 15.37 -7.14
CA THR A 64 13.20 16.47 -7.88
C THR A 64 12.35 16.86 -9.08
N ASN A 65 12.01 18.15 -9.19
CA ASN A 65 11.43 18.72 -10.40
C ASN A 65 12.54 19.06 -11.39
N ASN A 66 12.51 18.37 -12.53
CA ASN A 66 13.49 18.50 -13.60
C ASN A 66 13.10 19.57 -14.64
N SER A 67 11.94 20.20 -14.52
CA SER A 67 11.50 21.27 -15.42
C SER A 67 12.07 22.63 -15.04
N GLU A 68 11.93 23.61 -15.94
CA GLU A 68 12.37 25.00 -15.74
C GLU A 68 11.32 25.89 -15.07
N ARG A 69 10.16 25.33 -14.74
CA ARG A 69 9.06 26.05 -14.11
C ARG A 69 8.74 25.44 -12.75
N ASP A 70 8.21 26.27 -11.87
CA ASP A 70 7.59 25.79 -10.65
C ASP A 70 6.35 24.96 -11.01
N LEU A 71 6.18 23.84 -10.33
CA LEU A 71 5.02 22.97 -10.49
C LEU A 71 4.21 22.96 -9.20
N SER A 72 2.88 23.01 -9.33
CA SER A 72 1.94 22.73 -8.25
C SER A 72 1.13 21.51 -8.65
N VAL A 73 1.29 20.43 -7.89
CA VAL A 73 0.80 19.10 -8.26
C VAL A 73 -0.14 18.57 -7.17
N PRO A 74 -1.38 18.17 -7.51
CA PRO A 74 -2.20 17.37 -6.61
C PRO A 74 -1.52 16.02 -6.35
N VAL A 75 -1.21 15.68 -5.11
CA VAL A 75 -0.61 14.40 -4.71
C VAL A 75 -1.57 13.62 -3.83
N ALA A 76 -1.62 12.30 -4.07
CA ALA A 76 -2.33 11.35 -3.25
C ALA A 76 -1.36 10.31 -2.70
N PHE A 77 -1.44 10.05 -1.40
CA PHE A 77 -0.92 8.84 -0.79
C PHE A 77 -2.07 7.83 -0.71
N PRO A 78 -2.06 6.77 -1.53
CA PRO A 78 -3.11 5.77 -1.50
C PRO A 78 -2.85 4.74 -0.39
N MET A 79 -3.92 4.23 0.20
CA MET A 79 -3.87 3.12 1.16
C MET A 79 -4.20 1.79 0.47
N PRO A 80 -3.75 0.64 1.00
CA PRO A 80 -4.24 -0.65 0.55
C PRO A 80 -5.77 -0.70 0.56
N PRO A 81 -6.39 -1.37 -0.44
CA PRO A 81 -7.83 -1.57 -0.43
C PRO A 81 -8.27 -2.32 0.82
N MET A 82 -9.35 -1.85 1.43
CA MET A 82 -9.97 -2.49 2.58
C MET A 82 -10.92 -3.57 2.11
N TYR A 83 -10.62 -4.80 2.52
CA TYR A 83 -11.50 -5.94 2.36
C TYR A 83 -12.16 -6.18 3.71
N PHE A 84 -13.44 -6.53 3.70
CA PHE A 84 -14.18 -6.87 4.90
C PHE A 84 -14.38 -8.39 4.92
N GLY A 85 -14.27 -8.99 6.10
CA GLY A 85 -14.41 -10.44 6.28
C GLY A 85 -14.24 -10.82 7.74
N MET A 86 -13.83 -12.06 8.00
CA MET A 86 -13.66 -12.60 9.36
C MET A 86 -12.46 -12.05 10.14
N ALA A 87 -11.62 -11.23 9.50
CA ALA A 87 -10.47 -10.61 10.15
C ALA A 87 -10.87 -9.25 10.74
N ASP A 88 -10.34 -8.95 11.92
CA ASP A 88 -10.45 -7.62 12.50
C ASP A 88 -9.55 -6.68 11.70
N HIS A 89 -10.08 -5.54 11.27
CA HIS A 89 -9.33 -4.53 10.53
C HIS A 89 -9.22 -3.26 11.37
N SER A 90 -8.01 -2.94 11.83
CA SER A 90 -7.79 -1.66 12.50
C SER A 90 -7.79 -0.50 11.49
N GLU A 91 -8.36 0.64 11.87
CA GLU A 91 -8.19 1.85 11.06
C GLU A 91 -6.74 2.35 11.11
N LEU A 92 -6.28 2.96 10.02
CA LEU A 92 -5.07 3.78 10.05
C LEU A 92 -5.33 5.02 10.91
N THR A 93 -4.40 5.33 11.80
CA THR A 93 -4.50 6.49 12.68
C THR A 93 -3.24 7.35 12.65
N ASP A 94 -3.38 8.58 13.14
CA ASP A 94 -2.28 9.53 13.32
C ASP A 94 -1.47 9.85 12.05
N PHE A 95 -2.13 9.92 10.88
CA PHE A 95 -1.48 10.35 9.65
C PHE A 95 -0.96 11.78 9.75
N LYS A 96 0.35 11.93 9.57
CA LYS A 96 1.08 13.20 9.59
C LYS A 96 1.98 13.29 8.36
N LEU A 97 1.96 14.47 7.75
CA LEU A 97 2.73 14.78 6.54
C LEU A 97 3.58 16.02 6.79
N TRP A 98 4.83 15.97 6.32
CA TRP A 98 5.71 17.13 6.25
C TRP A 98 6.30 17.28 4.85
N ALA A 99 6.41 18.52 4.39
CA ALA A 99 7.19 18.89 3.22
C ALA A 99 8.29 19.87 3.66
N ASP A 100 9.56 19.53 3.38
CA ASP A 100 10.75 20.28 3.81
C ASP A 100 10.71 20.65 5.32
N GLY A 101 10.28 19.68 6.14
CA GLY A 101 10.16 19.81 7.59
C GLY A 101 8.94 20.60 8.08
N LYS A 102 8.11 21.16 7.19
CA LYS A 102 6.90 21.90 7.56
C LYS A 102 5.68 20.98 7.50
N PRO A 103 4.81 20.95 8.54
CA PRO A 103 3.58 20.17 8.50
C PRO A 103 2.67 20.62 7.36
N ILE A 104 2.04 19.65 6.68
CA ILE A 104 1.06 19.89 5.62
C ILE A 104 -0.25 19.21 6.02
N ALA A 105 -1.34 19.95 5.89
CA ALA A 105 -2.67 19.40 6.08
C ALA A 105 -3.06 18.53 4.88
N THR A 106 -3.65 17.37 5.16
CA THR A 106 -4.19 16.47 4.13
C THR A 106 -5.70 16.38 4.24
N THR A 107 -6.34 15.99 3.14
CA THR A 107 -7.75 15.60 3.13
C THR A 107 -7.83 14.09 2.96
N ARG A 108 -8.56 13.41 3.85
CA ARG A 108 -8.93 11.99 3.68
C ARG A 108 -10.03 11.91 2.62
N LYS A 109 -9.78 11.17 1.54
CA LYS A 109 -10.77 10.86 0.50
C LYS A 109 -11.04 9.36 0.50
N LEU A 110 -12.32 9.00 0.56
CA LEU A 110 -12.78 7.62 0.47
C LEU A 110 -13.38 7.39 -0.92
N VAL A 111 -12.87 6.38 -1.63
CA VAL A 111 -13.39 5.91 -2.90
C VAL A 111 -13.99 4.51 -2.69
N VAL A 112 -15.26 4.35 -3.03
CA VAL A 112 -15.99 3.09 -2.91
C VAL A 112 -16.30 2.57 -4.31
N LEU A 113 -15.72 1.41 -4.64
CA LEU A 113 -15.87 0.77 -5.95
C LEU A 113 -16.59 -0.56 -5.77
N LEU A 114 -17.59 -0.83 -6.61
CA LEU A 114 -18.16 -2.17 -6.72
C LEU A 114 -17.19 -3.12 -7.42
N ASP A 115 -17.44 -4.42 -7.28
CA ASP A 115 -16.69 -5.50 -7.94
C ASP A 115 -16.65 -5.37 -9.48
N ASP A 116 -17.67 -4.75 -10.09
CA ASP A 116 -17.72 -4.41 -11.52
C ASP A 116 -16.94 -3.12 -11.89
N GLY A 117 -16.29 -2.47 -10.91
CA GLY A 117 -15.53 -1.25 -11.06
C GLY A 117 -16.35 0.05 -10.97
N SER A 118 -17.68 -0.04 -10.81
CA SER A 118 -18.54 1.15 -10.71
C SER A 118 -18.21 1.97 -9.46
N ASN A 119 -17.95 3.26 -9.63
CA ASN A 119 -17.79 4.18 -8.50
C ASN A 119 -19.14 4.51 -7.85
N ILE A 120 -19.30 4.13 -6.58
CA ILE A 120 -20.49 4.40 -5.77
C ILE A 120 -20.22 5.37 -4.61
N SER A 121 -19.06 6.02 -4.56
CA SER A 121 -18.63 6.86 -3.42
C SER A 121 -19.66 7.90 -2.99
N LYS A 122 -20.24 8.65 -3.95
CA LYS A 122 -21.23 9.70 -3.66
C LYS A 122 -22.51 9.12 -3.05
N VAL A 123 -23.01 8.02 -3.61
CA VAL A 123 -24.24 7.39 -3.12
C VAL A 123 -24.00 6.61 -1.83
N PHE A 124 -22.81 6.02 -1.66
CA PHE A 124 -22.39 5.38 -0.41
C PHE A 124 -22.34 6.39 0.73
N SER A 125 -21.68 7.55 0.52
CA SER A 125 -21.64 8.62 1.52
C SER A 125 -23.04 9.09 1.94
N ALA A 126 -23.98 9.16 1.00
CA ALA A 126 -25.37 9.54 1.30
C ALA A 126 -26.15 8.49 2.14
N THR A 127 -25.67 7.25 2.25
CA THR A 127 -26.25 6.25 3.16
C THR A 127 -25.96 6.54 4.63
N GLY A 128 -24.91 7.33 4.89
CA GLY A 128 -24.37 7.60 6.22
C GLY A 128 -23.54 6.46 6.82
N TRP A 129 -23.43 5.30 6.16
CA TRP A 129 -22.62 4.18 6.63
C TRP A 129 -21.14 4.57 6.76
N THR A 130 -20.50 4.14 7.85
CA THR A 130 -19.06 4.26 8.09
C THR A 130 -18.33 2.98 7.71
N GLN A 131 -16.99 3.01 7.77
CA GLN A 131 -16.17 1.80 7.66
C GLN A 131 -16.53 0.78 8.75
N ASP A 132 -16.68 1.23 10.01
CA ASP A 132 -17.11 0.37 11.12
C ASP A 132 -18.49 -0.26 10.89
N ASP A 133 -19.44 0.49 10.31
CA ASP A 133 -20.74 -0.05 9.95
C ASP A 133 -20.62 -1.19 8.93
N VAL A 134 -19.72 -1.06 7.95
CA VAL A 134 -19.46 -2.11 6.96
C VAL A 134 -18.81 -3.33 7.62
N ALA A 135 -17.84 -3.13 8.50
CA ALA A 135 -17.21 -4.23 9.25
C ALA A 135 -18.25 -5.00 10.10
N ALA A 136 -19.02 -4.29 10.92
CA ALA A 136 -20.06 -4.88 11.76
C ALA A 136 -21.17 -5.59 10.94
N PHE A 137 -21.53 -5.04 9.78
CA PHE A 137 -22.47 -5.69 8.86
C PHE A 137 -21.89 -6.99 8.30
N THR A 138 -20.61 -6.99 7.93
CA THR A 138 -19.93 -8.16 7.35
C THR A 138 -19.85 -9.32 8.33
N GLU A 139 -19.63 -9.02 9.62
CA GLU A 139 -19.61 -10.02 10.69
C GLU A 139 -20.99 -10.56 11.04
N SER A 140 -22.00 -9.69 11.10
CA SER A 140 -23.33 -10.06 11.61
C SER A 140 -24.35 -10.46 10.54
N GLY A 141 -24.12 -10.08 9.28
CA GLY A 141 -25.09 -10.17 8.19
C GLY A 141 -26.31 -9.24 8.36
N THR A 142 -26.32 -8.37 9.37
CA THR A 142 -27.45 -7.51 9.71
C THR A 142 -27.07 -6.03 9.70
N PRO A 143 -27.88 -5.13 9.11
CA PRO A 143 -27.59 -3.71 9.11
C PRO A 143 -27.41 -3.17 10.55
N PRO A 144 -26.36 -2.36 10.82
CA PRO A 144 -26.16 -1.77 12.13
C PRO A 144 -27.35 -0.91 12.59
N LYS A 145 -27.51 -0.79 13.91
CA LYS A 145 -28.65 -0.06 14.51
C LYS A 145 -28.71 1.39 13.99
N GLY A 146 -29.86 1.78 13.46
CA GLY A 146 -30.08 3.13 12.93
C GLY A 146 -29.63 3.33 11.48
N ARG A 147 -29.08 2.29 10.84
CA ARG A 147 -28.73 2.29 9.41
C ARG A 147 -29.85 1.68 8.58
N LYS A 148 -30.11 2.29 7.43
CA LYS A 148 -30.94 1.66 6.39
C LYS A 148 -30.14 0.54 5.72
N PRO A 149 -30.77 -0.58 5.32
CA PRO A 149 -30.10 -1.62 4.57
C PRO A 149 -29.40 -1.07 3.33
N LEU A 150 -28.22 -1.60 3.01
CA LEU A 150 -27.54 -1.29 1.75
C LEU A 150 -28.37 -1.77 0.56
N PRO A 151 -28.24 -1.13 -0.62
CA PRO A 151 -28.88 -1.61 -1.84
C PRO A 151 -28.51 -3.08 -2.12
N ALA A 152 -29.49 -3.90 -2.51
CA ALA A 152 -29.26 -5.33 -2.76
C ALA A 152 -28.14 -5.61 -3.77
N ARG A 153 -27.90 -4.71 -4.73
CA ARG A 153 -26.81 -4.85 -5.71
C ARG A 153 -25.40 -4.65 -5.11
N TRP A 154 -25.28 -4.13 -3.89
CA TRP A 154 -24.01 -3.89 -3.18
C TRP A 154 -23.64 -5.04 -2.24
N VAL A 155 -24.48 -6.06 -2.16
CA VAL A 155 -24.32 -7.20 -1.28
C VAL A 155 -24.50 -8.46 -2.12
N ASP A 156 -23.77 -9.53 -1.82
CA ASP A 156 -23.94 -10.82 -2.51
C ASP A 156 -24.99 -11.71 -1.81
N ALA A 157 -25.07 -12.97 -2.25
CA ALA A 157 -26.04 -13.93 -1.72
C ALA A 157 -25.76 -14.32 -0.25
N ASP A 158 -24.52 -14.17 0.21
CA ASP A 158 -24.04 -14.53 1.55
C ASP A 158 -23.98 -13.32 2.49
N ALA A 159 -24.70 -12.25 2.11
CA ALA A 159 -24.74 -10.98 2.83
C ALA A 159 -23.37 -10.27 2.93
N GLN A 160 -22.42 -10.55 2.03
CA GLN A 160 -21.11 -9.92 2.01
C GLN A 160 -21.07 -8.67 1.13
N PRO A 161 -20.35 -7.61 1.50
CA PRO A 161 -20.16 -6.44 0.65
C PRO A 161 -19.52 -6.78 -0.70
N ARG A 162 -20.15 -6.34 -1.79
CA ARG A 162 -19.62 -6.43 -3.16
C ARG A 162 -18.79 -5.20 -3.57
N PHE A 163 -18.33 -4.43 -2.59
CA PHE A 163 -17.58 -3.21 -2.83
C PHE A 163 -16.33 -3.16 -1.97
N THR A 164 -15.32 -2.45 -2.46
CA THR A 164 -14.06 -2.20 -1.77
C THR A 164 -13.98 -0.73 -1.37
N LEU A 165 -13.53 -0.49 -0.14
CA LEU A 165 -13.24 0.85 0.35
C LEU A 165 -11.75 1.16 0.10
N ASN A 166 -11.47 2.25 -0.59
CA ASN A 166 -10.12 2.69 -0.93
C ASN A 166 -9.90 4.09 -0.35
N GLU A 167 -8.92 4.20 0.53
CA GLU A 167 -8.61 5.46 1.20
C GLU A 167 -7.40 6.15 0.57
N TYR A 168 -7.45 7.46 0.54
CA TYR A 168 -6.37 8.31 0.05
C TYR A 168 -6.19 9.52 0.96
N PHE A 169 -4.95 9.87 1.25
CA PHE A 169 -4.59 11.17 1.82
C PHE A 169 -4.12 12.09 0.71
N VAL A 170 -4.86 13.17 0.45
CA VAL A 170 -4.58 14.08 -0.66
C VAL A 170 -4.16 15.47 -0.21
N TRP A 171 -3.22 16.08 -0.94
CA TRP A 171 -2.77 17.46 -0.73
C TRP A 171 -2.29 18.11 -2.04
N GLN A 172 -2.03 19.41 -2.01
CA GLN A 172 -1.33 20.12 -3.08
C GLN A 172 0.14 20.29 -2.71
N GLN A 173 1.04 19.87 -3.60
CA GLN A 173 2.46 19.94 -3.40
C GLN A 173 3.11 20.92 -4.39
N ALA A 174 3.90 21.85 -3.86
CA ALA A 174 4.77 22.68 -4.68
C ALA A 174 6.11 21.97 -4.93
N PHE A 175 6.59 22.02 -6.17
CA PHE A 175 7.91 21.56 -6.58
C PHE A 175 8.61 22.69 -7.34
N PRO A 176 9.55 23.43 -6.73
CA PRO A 176 10.23 24.53 -7.40
C PRO A 176 11.08 24.05 -8.59
N ALA A 177 11.23 24.89 -9.61
CA ALA A 177 12.01 24.59 -10.81
C ALA A 177 13.42 24.12 -10.46
N ARG A 178 13.86 22.99 -11.02
CA ARG A 178 15.22 22.43 -10.83
C ARG A 178 15.62 22.22 -9.36
N ARG A 179 14.66 22.05 -8.45
CA ARG A 179 14.90 21.81 -7.01
C ARG A 179 14.32 20.49 -6.56
N SER A 180 14.88 20.01 -5.44
CA SER A 180 14.35 18.87 -4.71
C SER A 180 13.46 19.31 -3.54
N VAL A 181 12.49 18.47 -3.21
CA VAL A 181 11.59 18.60 -2.06
C VAL A 181 11.66 17.31 -1.25
N GLN A 182 11.76 17.43 0.07
CA GLN A 182 11.66 16.31 0.98
C GLN A 182 10.22 16.15 1.46
N ILE A 183 9.67 14.94 1.34
CA ILE A 183 8.32 14.63 1.84
C ILE A 183 8.43 13.48 2.83
N ARG A 184 7.84 13.65 4.02
CA ARG A 184 7.79 12.60 5.05
C ARG A 184 6.36 12.27 5.44
N HIS A 185 6.06 10.98 5.50
CA HIS A 185 4.82 10.45 6.06
C HIS A 185 5.06 9.68 7.36
N ALA A 186 4.08 9.78 8.24
CA ALA A 186 4.05 9.07 9.50
C ALA A 186 2.61 8.70 9.87
N TYR A 187 2.33 7.42 10.12
CA TYR A 187 1.09 6.94 10.71
C TYR A 187 1.30 5.63 11.48
N ALA A 188 0.31 5.23 12.26
CA ALA A 188 0.14 3.86 12.74
C ALA A 188 -0.66 3.08 11.67
N PRO A 189 -0.16 1.92 11.19
CA PRO A 189 -0.76 1.23 10.06
C PRO A 189 -2.12 0.62 10.41
N SER A 190 -2.93 0.43 9.37
CA SER A 190 -4.02 -0.54 9.41
C SER A 190 -3.43 -1.95 9.37
N LEU A 191 -3.88 -2.81 10.28
CA LEU A 191 -3.53 -4.22 10.35
C LEU A 191 -4.78 -5.06 10.23
N SER A 192 -4.65 -6.22 9.57
CA SER A 192 -5.62 -7.30 9.74
C SER A 192 -5.13 -8.22 10.85
N THR A 193 -5.96 -8.46 11.85
CA THR A 193 -5.67 -9.30 13.01
C THR A 193 -6.88 -10.19 13.33
N GLY A 194 -6.79 -10.94 14.43
CA GLY A 194 -7.94 -11.65 14.98
C GLY A 194 -7.51 -12.55 16.12
N VAL A 195 -8.42 -13.43 16.54
CA VAL A 195 -8.09 -14.52 17.46
C VAL A 195 -6.95 -15.39 16.88
N PRO A 196 -6.13 -16.02 17.72
CA PRO A 196 -5.16 -17.00 17.26
C PRO A 196 -5.80 -18.08 16.37
N GLN A 197 -5.11 -18.46 15.29
CA GLN A 197 -5.63 -19.38 14.28
C GLN A 197 -4.71 -20.58 14.08
N PRO A 198 -5.22 -21.77 13.71
CA PRO A 198 -4.39 -22.90 13.33
C PRO A 198 -3.44 -22.56 12.18
N SER A 199 -2.27 -23.19 12.13
CA SER A 199 -1.31 -22.92 11.04
C SER A 199 -1.89 -23.27 9.67
N THR A 200 -2.78 -24.26 9.59
CA THR A 200 -3.49 -24.64 8.36
C THR A 200 -4.32 -23.48 7.81
N TYR A 201 -5.09 -22.79 8.66
CA TYR A 201 -5.89 -21.63 8.28
C TYR A 201 -5.00 -20.48 7.77
N LEU A 202 -3.93 -20.17 8.50
CA LEU A 202 -3.00 -19.09 8.10
C LEU A 202 -2.30 -19.41 6.77
N LEU A 203 -1.94 -20.67 6.55
CA LEU A 203 -1.33 -21.11 5.29
C LEU A 203 -2.32 -21.02 4.13
N GLU A 204 -3.57 -21.45 4.33
CA GLU A 204 -4.62 -21.34 3.31
C GLU A 204 -4.91 -19.87 2.96
N SER A 205 -4.98 -19.01 3.96
CA SER A 205 -5.37 -17.61 3.80
C SER A 205 -4.25 -16.70 3.27
N TYR A 206 -2.99 -16.95 3.67
CA TYR A 206 -1.89 -16.00 3.46
C TYR A 206 -0.69 -16.56 2.69
N ALA A 207 -0.51 -17.89 2.55
CA ALA A 207 0.75 -18.41 2.01
C ALA A 207 1.03 -17.97 0.57
N LYS A 208 -0.03 -17.86 -0.25
CA LYS A 208 0.08 -17.42 -1.64
C LYS A 208 0.59 -15.98 -1.75
N ASP A 209 0.01 -15.07 -0.98
CA ASP A 209 0.26 -13.63 -1.14
C ASP A 209 1.44 -13.13 -0.28
N THR A 210 1.95 -13.97 0.64
CA THR A 210 3.08 -13.65 1.52
C THR A 210 4.27 -14.59 1.34
N CYS A 211 4.25 -15.43 0.31
CA CYS A 211 5.36 -16.30 -0.11
C CYS A 211 5.93 -17.15 1.04
N ILE A 212 5.06 -17.81 1.82
CA ILE A 212 5.49 -18.65 2.94
C ILE A 212 6.32 -19.84 2.40
N GLU A 213 7.62 -19.84 2.72
CA GLU A 213 8.54 -20.90 2.35
C GLU A 213 8.28 -22.21 3.12
N PRO A 214 8.69 -23.38 2.59
CA PRO A 214 8.53 -24.67 3.27
C PRO A 214 9.13 -24.72 4.68
N ALA A 215 10.27 -24.06 4.90
CA ALA A 215 10.91 -23.97 6.22
C ALA A 215 10.06 -23.14 7.20
N THR A 216 9.50 -22.02 6.73
CA THR A 216 8.59 -21.16 7.50
C THR A 216 7.31 -21.90 7.85
N LYS A 217 6.69 -22.60 6.88
CA LYS A 217 5.54 -23.49 7.11
C LYS A 217 5.83 -24.52 8.21
N SER A 218 6.97 -25.21 8.11
CA SER A 218 7.38 -26.21 9.10
C SER A 218 7.64 -25.60 10.48
N SER A 219 8.10 -24.35 10.53
CA SER A 219 8.27 -23.59 11.78
C SER A 219 6.93 -23.20 12.40
N MET A 220 5.95 -22.76 11.60
CA MET A 220 4.61 -22.44 12.07
C MET A 220 3.95 -23.68 12.68
N GLN A 221 3.95 -24.81 11.96
CA GLN A 221 3.35 -26.07 12.41
C GLN A 221 3.96 -26.58 13.72
N ARG A 222 5.28 -26.42 13.93
CA ARG A 222 5.93 -26.84 15.18
C ARG A 222 5.66 -25.92 16.36
N ARG A 223 5.36 -24.64 16.11
CA ARG A 223 5.17 -23.61 17.14
C ARG A 223 3.70 -23.37 17.47
N GLU A 224 2.79 -24.02 16.75
CA GLU A 224 1.36 -23.94 16.97
C GLU A 224 1.00 -24.49 18.35
N GLY A 225 0.39 -23.65 19.19
CA GLY A 225 -0.14 -24.06 20.49
C GLY A 225 -1.58 -24.55 20.38
N GLN A 226 -2.19 -24.90 21.52
CA GLN A 226 -3.58 -25.39 21.56
C GLN A 226 -4.59 -24.39 20.97
N SER A 227 -4.35 -23.09 21.17
CA SER A 227 -5.19 -22.02 20.64
C SER A 227 -4.81 -21.59 19.22
N GLY A 228 -3.79 -22.19 18.60
CA GLY A 228 -3.24 -21.75 17.32
C GLY A 228 -2.08 -20.76 17.46
N LEU A 229 -1.89 -19.92 16.45
CA LEU A 229 -0.83 -18.91 16.32
C LEU A 229 -1.45 -17.51 16.28
N ALA A 230 -0.91 -16.58 17.06
CA ALA A 230 -1.27 -15.18 16.91
C ALA A 230 -0.66 -14.62 15.63
N TRP A 231 -1.34 -13.66 14.99
CA TRP A 231 -0.97 -13.19 13.67
C TRP A 231 -1.38 -11.73 13.45
N ALA A 232 -0.65 -11.06 12.56
CA ALA A 232 -1.01 -9.77 12.02
C ALA A 232 -0.59 -9.68 10.56
N ASN A 233 -1.41 -9.03 9.74
CA ASN A 233 -1.13 -8.79 8.34
C ASN A 233 -1.06 -7.28 8.06
N LEU A 234 0.08 -6.83 7.52
CA LEU A 234 0.30 -5.45 7.08
C LEU A 234 0.42 -5.44 5.57
N ARG A 235 -0.38 -4.60 4.92
CA ARG A 235 -0.26 -4.32 3.49
C ARG A 235 0.33 -2.92 3.32
N TYR A 236 1.31 -2.81 2.43
CA TYR A 236 1.86 -1.53 2.01
C TYR A 236 1.98 -1.59 0.51
N VAL A 237 1.21 -0.75 -0.16
CA VAL A 237 1.24 -0.77 -1.60
C VAL A 237 2.56 -0.09 -2.04
N LEU A 238 3.17 -0.42 -3.18
CA LEU A 238 4.55 0.03 -3.52
C LEU A 238 4.73 0.20 -5.04
N THR A 239 3.74 -0.15 -5.83
CA THR A 239 3.84 -0.13 -7.29
C THR A 239 3.59 1.23 -7.94
N THR A 240 3.17 2.29 -7.24
CA THR A 240 2.94 3.63 -7.84
C THR A 240 4.21 4.41 -8.06
N GLY A 241 5.35 3.97 -7.54
CA GLY A 241 6.63 4.66 -7.69
C GLY A 241 6.95 4.85 -9.16
N LYS A 242 6.44 3.95 -10.01
CA LYS A 242 6.48 4.01 -11.48
C LYS A 242 5.71 5.17 -12.11
N ASN A 243 4.85 5.85 -11.35
CA ASN A 243 4.11 7.01 -11.84
C ASN A 243 4.98 8.28 -11.82
N TRP A 244 6.15 8.25 -11.19
CA TRP A 244 7.16 9.30 -11.31
C TRP A 244 8.08 9.05 -12.50
N ASN A 245 8.88 10.05 -12.86
CA ASN A 245 9.84 9.94 -13.93
C ASN A 245 10.98 8.98 -13.56
N GLY A 246 10.95 7.79 -14.17
CA GLY A 246 12.00 6.78 -14.04
C GLY A 246 11.90 5.93 -12.77
N PRO A 247 12.93 5.10 -12.51
CA PRO A 247 13.00 4.29 -11.29
C PRO A 247 13.25 5.15 -10.04
N ILE A 248 13.02 4.56 -8.87
CA ILE A 248 13.43 5.15 -7.58
C ILE A 248 14.95 5.07 -7.50
N LYS A 249 15.64 6.21 -7.50
CA LYS A 249 17.11 6.21 -7.65
C LYS A 249 17.84 5.57 -6.46
N ASP A 250 17.39 5.82 -5.23
CA ASP A 250 17.88 5.18 -3.98
C ASP A 250 16.67 4.68 -3.15
N PHE A 251 16.40 3.38 -3.20
CA PHE A 251 15.34 2.75 -2.42
C PHE A 251 15.92 2.00 -1.23
N GLN A 252 15.35 2.25 -0.05
CA GLN A 252 15.70 1.58 1.19
C GLN A 252 14.44 1.10 1.90
N LEU A 253 14.38 -0.19 2.22
CA LEU A 253 13.29 -0.81 2.97
C LEU A 253 13.84 -1.35 4.28
N THR A 254 13.18 -1.02 5.38
CA THR A 254 13.39 -1.60 6.70
C THR A 254 12.07 -2.20 7.20
N ILE A 255 12.08 -3.47 7.58
CA ILE A 255 10.96 -4.13 8.24
C ILE A 255 11.41 -4.54 9.64
N ARG A 256 10.65 -4.14 10.66
CA ARG A 256 10.95 -4.43 12.06
C ARG A 256 9.82 -5.24 12.69
N LYS A 257 10.17 -6.40 13.25
CA LYS A 257 9.28 -7.26 14.04
C LYS A 257 9.11 -6.72 15.47
N GLN A 258 8.04 -7.13 16.13
CA GLN A 258 7.83 -6.84 17.55
C GLN A 258 8.74 -7.70 18.44
N ALA A 259 8.85 -9.00 18.16
CA ALA A 259 9.72 -9.91 18.92
C ALA A 259 10.72 -10.68 18.04
N ALA A 260 11.83 -11.09 18.65
CA ALA A 260 12.88 -11.85 17.96
C ALA A 260 12.39 -13.23 17.50
N SER A 261 11.44 -13.81 18.25
CA SER A 261 10.78 -15.08 17.97
C SER A 261 9.77 -15.00 16.82
N ASP A 262 9.22 -13.82 16.52
CA ASP A 262 8.20 -13.64 15.48
C ASP A 262 8.69 -14.18 14.13
N ILE A 263 7.79 -14.83 13.41
CA ILE A 263 7.99 -15.21 12.02
C ILE A 263 7.55 -14.04 11.14
N LEU A 264 8.35 -13.73 10.13
CA LEU A 264 8.08 -12.71 9.11
C LEU A 264 8.02 -13.41 7.76
N SER A 265 6.95 -13.20 6.99
CA SER A 265 6.81 -13.69 5.62
C SER A 265 6.25 -12.60 4.71
N LEU A 266 6.83 -12.45 3.52
CA LEU A 266 6.33 -11.57 2.48
C LEU A 266 6.83 -11.99 1.10
N CYS A 267 6.04 -11.70 0.08
CA CYS A 267 6.52 -11.71 -1.30
C CYS A 267 7.30 -10.41 -1.59
N PHE A 268 8.58 -10.51 -1.93
CA PHE A 268 9.41 -9.35 -2.28
C PHE A 268 10.42 -9.69 -3.37
N ASP A 269 10.60 -8.79 -4.34
CA ASP A 269 11.48 -9.02 -5.52
C ASP A 269 12.96 -8.72 -5.24
N GLY A 270 13.31 -8.41 -3.99
CA GLY A 270 14.67 -8.17 -3.53
C GLY A 270 15.10 -9.14 -2.41
N GLU A 271 16.40 -9.18 -2.13
CA GLU A 271 16.94 -9.97 -1.03
C GLU A 271 16.91 -9.17 0.28
N LEU A 272 15.92 -9.45 1.14
CA LEU A 272 15.88 -8.88 2.49
C LEU A 272 16.95 -9.52 3.38
N LYS A 273 17.89 -8.69 3.84
CA LYS A 273 18.95 -9.11 4.74
C LYS A 273 18.52 -8.89 6.18
N LYS A 274 18.53 -9.97 6.96
CA LYS A 274 18.40 -9.88 8.41
C LYS A 274 19.68 -9.27 9.00
N ILE A 275 19.56 -8.09 9.61
CA ILE A 275 20.72 -7.38 10.19
C ILE A 275 20.82 -7.59 11.71
N ASP A 276 19.70 -7.87 12.38
CA ASP A 276 19.62 -8.22 13.80
C ASP A 276 18.37 -9.10 14.05
N PRO A 277 18.10 -9.58 15.29
CA PRO A 277 16.95 -10.45 15.56
C PRO A 277 15.57 -9.88 15.18
N LEU A 278 15.42 -8.55 15.13
CA LEU A 278 14.17 -7.82 14.89
C LEU A 278 14.10 -7.21 13.49
N THR A 279 15.24 -6.86 12.90
CA THR A 279 15.29 -5.97 11.73
C THR A 279 15.76 -6.65 10.46
N PHE A 280 15.01 -6.44 9.39
CA PHE A 280 15.33 -6.83 8.02
C PHE A 280 15.49 -5.59 7.15
N GLN A 281 16.49 -5.56 6.29
CA GLN A 281 16.78 -4.43 5.42
C GLN A 281 17.04 -4.84 3.99
N PHE A 282 16.64 -3.96 3.07
CA PHE A 282 16.96 -4.03 1.67
C PHE A 282 17.34 -2.64 1.16
N LYS A 283 18.32 -2.58 0.26
CA LYS A 283 18.75 -1.35 -0.40
C LYS A 283 19.03 -1.65 -1.87
N GLN A 284 18.51 -0.82 -2.76
CA GLN A 284 18.76 -0.95 -4.18
C GLN A 284 18.75 0.42 -4.86
N ALA A 285 19.72 0.62 -5.75
CA ALA A 285 19.72 1.75 -6.67
C ALA A 285 18.83 1.46 -7.88
N ASN A 286 18.17 2.49 -8.40
CA ASN A 286 17.28 2.40 -9.57
C ASN A 286 16.24 1.29 -9.43
N PHE A 287 15.59 1.23 -8.27
CA PHE A 287 14.57 0.24 -7.97
C PHE A 287 13.28 0.54 -8.72
N VAL A 288 12.73 -0.47 -9.39
CA VAL A 288 11.41 -0.42 -10.01
C VAL A 288 10.50 -1.38 -9.24
N PRO A 289 9.54 -0.86 -8.46
CA PRO A 289 8.67 -1.73 -7.69
C PRO A 289 7.66 -2.44 -8.61
N MET A 290 7.78 -3.75 -8.68
CA MET A 290 6.94 -4.62 -9.53
C MET A 290 5.74 -5.21 -8.79
N ARG A 291 5.75 -5.16 -7.45
CA ARG A 291 4.66 -5.62 -6.59
C ARG A 291 4.55 -4.77 -5.34
N ASP A 292 3.37 -4.87 -4.76
CA ASP A 292 3.04 -4.32 -3.47
C ASP A 292 3.50 -5.26 -2.35
N LEU A 293 3.67 -4.74 -1.14
CA LEU A 293 4.08 -5.53 0.01
C LEU A 293 2.85 -6.05 0.74
N ASN A 294 2.85 -7.36 0.98
CA ASN A 294 1.91 -8.05 1.85
C ASN A 294 2.72 -8.84 2.87
N ILE A 295 2.66 -8.41 4.12
CA ILE A 295 3.56 -8.85 5.18
C ILE A 295 2.75 -9.57 6.24
N LEU A 296 3.08 -10.84 6.49
CA LEU A 296 2.52 -11.63 7.57
C LEU A 296 3.52 -11.73 8.72
N PHE A 297 3.07 -11.33 9.90
CA PHE A 297 3.72 -11.56 11.18
C PHE A 297 3.00 -12.73 11.87
N VAL A 298 3.73 -13.73 12.35
CA VAL A 298 3.16 -14.89 13.06
C VAL A 298 3.93 -15.15 14.35
N ARG A 299 3.20 -15.42 15.42
CA ARG A 299 3.73 -15.59 16.77
C ARG A 299 3.23 -16.89 17.36
N ALA A 300 4.12 -17.57 18.08
CA ALA A 300 3.68 -18.60 19.00
C ALA A 300 2.87 -17.92 20.12
N PRO A 301 1.83 -18.58 20.65
CA PRO A 301 1.20 -18.12 21.89
C PRO A 301 2.23 -18.12 23.02
N ASP A 302 2.05 -17.20 23.97
CA ASP A 302 2.84 -17.15 25.21
C ASP A 302 2.68 -18.43 26.05
#